data_AF-A0A376TMD0-F1
#
_entry.id   AF-A0A376TMD0-F1
#
_cell.length_a   1.000
_cell.length_b   1.000
_cell.length_c   1.000
_cell.angle_alpha   90.00
_cell.angle_beta   90.00
_cell.angle_gamma   90.00
#
_symmetry.space_group_name_H-M   'P 1'
#
loop_
_entity.id
_entity.type
_entity.pdbx_description
1 polymer ?
#
loop_
_entity_poly.entity_id
_entity_poly.type
_entity_poly.pdbx_seq_one_letter_code
_entity_poly.pdbx_strand_id
1 'polypeptide(L)'
;MLPEVLSNGLCSLNPQVDRLCMVCEMTVSSKGRLTGYKFYEAVMSSHARLTYTKVWHILQGDQDLREQYAPLVKHLEELHNLYKVLDKAREERGGISFESEEAKFIFNAERRIERIEQTQRNDAHKLIEECMILANISAARFVEKAKEPALFRIHRQAEHRSDYLFPFSAGGAGAGAAGW
;
A
#
# COMPACT_ATOMS: atom_id res chain seq x y z
N MET A 1 20.74 2.72 0.59
CA MET A 1 19.96 3.97 0.72
C MET A 1 20.80 5.14 0.27
N LEU A 2 20.18 6.21 -0.22
CA LEU A 2 20.86 7.42 -0.69
C LEU A 2 21.26 8.34 0.49
N PRO A 3 22.23 9.25 0.31
CA PRO A 3 22.53 10.33 1.25
C PRO A 3 21.30 11.19 1.59
N GLU A 4 21.24 11.70 2.82
CA GLU A 4 20.08 12.46 3.33
C GLU A 4 19.74 13.69 2.47
N VAL A 5 20.76 14.39 1.98
CA VAL A 5 20.58 15.56 1.11
C VAL A 5 19.83 15.19 -0.18
N LEU A 6 20.09 13.99 -0.72
CA LEU A 6 19.39 13.48 -1.89
C LEU A 6 18.01 12.97 -1.52
N SER A 7 17.85 12.20 -0.44
CA SER A 7 16.55 11.60 -0.08
C SER A 7 15.53 12.62 0.45
N ASN A 8 15.92 13.48 1.39
CA ASN A 8 15.02 14.39 2.10
C ASN A 8 14.90 15.76 1.40
N GLY A 9 15.92 16.13 0.62
CA GLY A 9 15.97 17.38 -0.11
C GLY A 9 15.53 17.23 -1.57
N LEU A 10 16.46 16.77 -2.40
CA LEU A 10 16.35 16.84 -3.87
C LEU A 10 15.31 15.89 -4.45
N CYS A 11 15.24 14.64 -3.96
CA CYS A 11 14.32 13.63 -4.47
C CYS A 11 12.97 13.60 -3.73
N SER A 12 12.85 14.28 -2.57
CA SER A 12 11.58 14.36 -1.84
C SER A 12 10.59 15.24 -2.60
N LEU A 13 9.35 14.75 -2.77
CA LEU A 13 8.23 15.47 -3.36
C LEU A 13 7.62 16.47 -2.35
N ASN A 14 8.46 17.39 -1.86
CA ASN A 14 8.06 18.42 -0.91
C ASN A 14 6.96 19.32 -1.52
N PRO A 15 5.98 19.73 -0.72
CA PRO A 15 4.86 20.51 -1.23
C PRO A 15 5.32 21.94 -1.58
N GLN A 16 4.58 22.56 -2.51
CA GLN A 16 4.80 23.92 -3.02
C GLN A 16 6.18 24.17 -3.66
N VAL A 17 6.86 23.13 -4.12
CA VAL A 17 8.10 23.26 -4.88
C VAL A 17 8.09 22.30 -6.07
N ASP A 18 8.57 22.77 -7.21
CA ASP A 18 8.70 21.97 -8.41
C ASP A 18 9.74 20.84 -8.22
N ARG A 19 9.39 19.66 -8.73
CA ARG A 19 10.20 18.44 -8.64
C ARG A 19 10.14 17.66 -9.93
N LEU A 20 11.30 17.18 -10.36
CA LEU A 20 11.39 16.19 -11.42
C LEU A 20 10.87 14.85 -10.90
N CYS A 21 10.01 14.20 -11.68
CA CYS A 21 9.49 12.89 -11.37
C CYS A 21 9.32 12.06 -12.64
N MET A 22 9.28 10.73 -12.47
CA MET A 22 8.76 9.81 -13.47
C MET A 22 7.29 9.56 -13.16
N VAL A 23 6.41 9.85 -14.11
CA VAL A 23 4.96 9.67 -13.96
C VAL A 23 4.54 8.33 -14.53
N CYS A 24 3.72 7.60 -13.78
CA CYS A 24 2.93 6.47 -14.28
C CYS A 24 1.47 6.91 -14.39
N GLU A 25 1.01 7.22 -15.59
CA GLU A 25 -0.39 7.53 -15.85
C GLU A 25 -1.13 6.25 -16.25
N MET A 26 -2.22 5.94 -15.56
CA MET A 26 -2.95 4.68 -15.71
C MET A 26 -4.43 4.95 -16.01
N THR A 27 -5.01 4.17 -16.91
CA THR A 27 -6.46 4.14 -17.14
C THR A 27 -7.04 2.90 -16.48
N VAL A 28 -8.02 3.09 -15.60
CA VAL A 28 -8.72 2.01 -14.90
C VAL A 28 -10.20 2.03 -15.30
N SER A 29 -10.71 0.88 -15.71
CA SER A 29 -12.14 0.72 -16.01
C SER A 29 -13.02 0.77 -14.75
N SER A 30 -14.32 0.98 -14.92
CA SER A 30 -15.31 0.93 -13.82
C SER A 30 -15.38 -0.40 -13.06
N LYS A 31 -14.76 -1.47 -13.60
CA LYS A 31 -14.64 -2.79 -12.94
C LYS A 31 -13.27 -3.01 -12.29
N GLY A 32 -12.46 -1.97 -12.11
CA GLY A 32 -11.15 -2.06 -11.45
C GLY A 32 -10.07 -2.74 -12.28
N ARG A 33 -10.29 -2.90 -13.60
CA ARG A 33 -9.28 -3.45 -14.52
C ARG A 33 -8.42 -2.33 -15.10
N LEU A 34 -7.10 -2.47 -15.01
CA LEU A 34 -6.12 -1.64 -15.71
C LEU A 34 -6.22 -1.86 -17.22
N THR A 35 -6.64 -0.83 -17.97
CA THR A 35 -6.86 -0.88 -19.42
C THR A 35 -5.76 -0.20 -20.23
N GLY A 36 -4.99 0.69 -19.62
CA GLY A 36 -3.89 1.38 -20.28
C GLY A 36 -2.93 2.00 -19.28
N TYR A 37 -1.70 2.24 -19.71
CA TYR A 37 -0.69 2.97 -18.94
C TYR A 37 0.33 3.66 -19.86
N LYS A 38 0.97 4.72 -19.37
CA LYS A 38 2.14 5.35 -19.99
C LYS A 38 3.11 5.85 -18.92
N PHE A 39 4.39 5.82 -19.26
CA PHE A 39 5.48 6.34 -18.44
C PHE A 39 6.13 7.52 -19.15
N TYR A 40 6.42 8.59 -18.41
CA TYR A 40 7.07 9.78 -18.95
C TYR A 40 7.69 10.63 -17.83
N GLU A 41 8.75 11.37 -18.17
CA GLU A 41 9.36 12.36 -17.28
C GLU A 41 8.49 13.61 -17.20
N ALA A 42 8.38 14.19 -16.01
CA ALA A 42 7.59 15.39 -15.77
C ALA A 42 8.19 16.28 -14.68
N VAL A 43 7.68 17.51 -14.61
CA VAL A 43 7.83 18.40 -13.46
C VAL A 43 6.48 18.45 -12.74
N MET A 44 6.48 18.21 -11.43
CA MET A 44 5.28 18.32 -10.59
C MET A 44 5.51 19.24 -9.40
N SER A 45 4.44 19.87 -8.92
CA SER A 45 4.41 20.61 -7.66
C SER A 45 3.33 19.98 -6.76
N SER A 46 3.75 19.41 -5.63
CA SER A 46 2.81 18.80 -4.68
C SER A 46 2.02 19.90 -3.96
N HIS A 47 0.69 19.79 -3.93
CA HIS A 47 -0.16 20.85 -3.38
C HIS A 47 -0.33 20.77 -1.86
N ALA A 48 -0.02 19.63 -1.24
CA ALA A 48 -0.08 19.46 0.20
C ALA A 48 0.74 18.25 0.68
N ARG A 49 1.18 18.31 1.94
CA ARG A 49 1.68 17.14 2.67
C ARG A 49 0.57 16.60 3.57
N LEU A 50 -0.04 15.51 3.14
CA LEU A 50 -1.12 14.84 3.87
C LEU A 50 -0.58 13.60 4.60
N THR A 51 -1.09 13.36 5.80
CA THR A 51 -0.87 12.13 6.56
C THR A 51 -2.08 11.21 6.40
N TYR A 52 -1.91 9.89 6.50
CA TYR A 52 -3.02 8.95 6.43
C TYR A 52 -4.16 9.28 7.39
N THR A 53 -3.85 9.70 8.62
CA THR A 53 -4.85 10.14 9.61
C THR A 53 -5.70 11.30 9.09
N LYS A 54 -5.07 12.40 8.62
CA LYS A 54 -5.77 13.53 8.01
C LYS A 54 -6.64 13.12 6.82
N VAL A 55 -6.12 12.31 5.89
CA VAL A 55 -6.89 11.84 4.73
C VAL A 55 -8.10 11.05 5.19
N TRP A 56 -7.93 10.15 6.16
CA TRP A 56 -9.02 9.37 6.72
C TRP A 56 -10.10 10.27 7.34
N HIS A 57 -9.74 11.25 8.17
CA HIS A 57 -10.71 12.18 8.76
C HIS A 57 -11.43 13.04 7.69
N ILE A 58 -10.73 13.50 6.66
CA ILE A 58 -11.34 14.22 5.52
C ILE A 58 -12.42 13.35 4.83
N LEU A 59 -12.11 12.07 4.60
CA LEU A 59 -13.03 11.10 4.00
C LEU A 59 -14.20 10.73 4.93
N GLN A 60 -14.01 10.83 6.25
CA GLN A 60 -15.06 10.64 7.26
C GLN A 60 -15.94 11.88 7.48
N GLY A 61 -15.65 13.01 6.82
CA GLY A 61 -16.49 14.20 6.89
C GLY A 61 -16.07 15.25 7.92
N ASP A 62 -14.83 15.20 8.44
CA ASP A 62 -14.29 16.22 9.34
C ASP A 62 -14.35 17.62 8.68
N GLN A 63 -15.16 18.52 9.26
CA GLN A 63 -15.47 19.82 8.65
C GLN A 63 -14.24 20.73 8.59
N ASP A 64 -13.50 20.85 9.70
CA ASP A 64 -12.32 21.72 9.79
C ASP A 64 -11.24 21.32 8.77
N LEU A 65 -10.96 20.01 8.65
CA LEU A 65 -9.99 19.51 7.68
C LEU A 65 -10.51 19.66 6.24
N ARG A 66 -11.80 19.44 5.99
CA ARG A 66 -12.38 19.61 4.65
C ARG A 66 -12.35 21.06 4.20
N GLU A 67 -12.57 22.01 5.10
CA GLU A 67 -12.42 23.43 4.83
C GLU A 67 -10.94 23.78 4.58
N GLN A 68 -10.04 23.31 5.45
CA GLN A 68 -8.59 23.56 5.32
C GLN A 68 -8.03 23.05 3.98
N TYR A 69 -8.47 21.89 3.51
CA TYR A 69 -7.99 21.25 2.27
C TYR A 69 -9.03 21.28 1.16
N ALA A 70 -9.96 22.24 1.15
CA ALA A 70 -11.10 22.29 0.24
C ALA A 70 -10.75 22.02 -1.25
N PRO A 71 -9.66 22.57 -1.83
CA PRO A 71 -9.29 22.28 -3.22
C PRO A 71 -8.96 20.80 -3.49
N LEU A 72 -8.56 20.05 -2.48
CA LEU A 72 -8.11 18.66 -2.59
C LEU A 72 -9.20 17.64 -2.24
N VAL A 73 -10.25 18.04 -1.53
CA VAL A 73 -11.29 17.14 -1.03
C VAL A 73 -11.88 16.27 -2.15
N LYS A 74 -12.27 16.88 -3.27
CA LYS A 74 -12.85 16.15 -4.41
C LYS A 74 -11.88 15.12 -5.01
N HIS A 75 -10.58 15.45 -5.07
CA HIS A 75 -9.57 14.53 -5.57
C HIS A 75 -9.36 13.33 -4.62
N LEU A 76 -9.40 13.57 -3.31
CA LEU A 76 -9.31 12.52 -2.30
C LEU A 76 -10.53 11.60 -2.33
N GLU A 77 -11.74 12.15 -2.50
CA GLU A 77 -12.98 11.37 -2.65
C GLU A 77 -12.95 10.49 -3.91
N GLU A 78 -12.45 11.03 -5.03
CA GLU A 78 -12.32 10.25 -6.27
C GLU A 78 -11.30 9.12 -6.13
N LEU A 79 -10.16 9.37 -5.47
CA LEU A 79 -9.20 8.32 -5.14
C LEU A 79 -9.80 7.25 -4.22
N HIS A 80 -10.64 7.64 -3.26
CA HIS A 80 -11.33 6.68 -2.38
C HIS A 80 -12.37 5.85 -3.13
N ASN A 81 -13.09 6.44 -4.08
CA ASN A 81 -14.01 5.72 -4.96
C ASN A 81 -13.25 4.72 -5.85
N LEU A 82 -12.13 5.14 -6.44
CA LEU A 82 -11.25 4.25 -7.20
C LEU A 82 -10.78 3.07 -6.33
N TYR A 83 -10.31 3.34 -5.11
CA TYR A 83 -9.89 2.30 -4.18
C TYR A 83 -10.99 1.26 -3.93
N LYS A 84 -12.24 1.68 -3.66
CA LYS A 84 -13.36 0.76 -3.43
C LYS A 84 -13.59 -0.18 -4.63
N VAL A 85 -13.42 0.34 -5.84
CA VAL A 85 -13.53 -0.45 -7.07
C VAL A 85 -12.37 -1.44 -7.20
N LEU A 86 -11.16 -1.04 -6.86
CA LEU A 86 -9.97 -1.89 -6.90
C LEU A 86 -9.99 -2.99 -5.85
N ASP A 87 -10.42 -2.67 -4.64
CA ASP A 87 -10.54 -3.58 -3.51
C ASP A 87 -11.54 -4.69 -3.83
N LYS A 88 -12.74 -4.33 -4.29
CA LYS A 88 -13.72 -5.31 -4.78
C LYS A 88 -13.17 -6.19 -5.90
N ALA A 89 -12.49 -5.60 -6.88
CA ALA A 89 -11.90 -6.36 -7.98
C ALA A 89 -10.78 -7.31 -7.50
N ARG A 90 -10.08 -6.98 -6.41
CA ARG A 90 -9.06 -7.82 -5.78
C ARG A 90 -9.69 -9.00 -5.06
N GLU A 91 -10.77 -8.79 -4.32
CA GLU A 91 -11.54 -9.86 -3.67
C GLU A 91 -12.01 -10.90 -4.69
N GLU A 92 -12.57 -10.43 -5.82
CA GLU A 92 -13.03 -11.30 -6.92
C GLU A 92 -11.90 -12.16 -7.53
N ARG A 93 -10.63 -11.71 -7.44
CA ARG A 93 -9.45 -12.46 -7.91
C ARG A 93 -8.85 -13.39 -6.85
N GLY A 94 -9.42 -13.45 -5.65
CA GLY A 94 -8.89 -14.25 -4.54
C GLY A 94 -7.66 -13.62 -3.89
N GLY A 95 -7.53 -12.29 -3.91
CA GLY A 95 -6.43 -11.59 -3.24
C GLY A 95 -6.47 -11.82 -1.74
N ILE A 96 -5.44 -12.46 -1.19
CA ILE A 96 -5.28 -12.62 0.26
C ILE A 96 -4.68 -11.32 0.82
N SER A 97 -5.42 -10.63 1.69
CA SER A 97 -4.90 -9.50 2.47
C SER A 97 -4.39 -10.03 3.80
N PHE A 98 -3.08 -9.93 4.02
CA PHE A 98 -2.50 -10.13 5.35
C PHE A 98 -2.53 -8.79 6.07
N GLU A 99 -3.34 -8.67 7.12
CA GLU A 99 -3.25 -7.54 8.03
C GLU A 99 -2.20 -7.87 9.09
N SER A 100 -1.08 -7.15 9.09
CA SER A 100 -0.09 -7.22 10.16
C SER A 100 -0.24 -6.01 11.07
N GLU A 101 -0.34 -6.25 12.37
CA GLU A 101 -0.31 -5.19 13.37
C GLU A 101 1.14 -4.70 13.52
N GLU A 102 1.44 -3.47 13.06
CA GLU A 102 2.76 -2.87 13.23
C GLU A 102 2.82 -2.05 14.54
N ALA A 103 3.82 -2.33 15.37
CA ALA A 103 4.08 -1.61 16.61
C ALA A 103 4.79 -0.28 16.34
N LYS A 104 4.23 0.82 16.85
CA LYS A 104 4.79 2.17 16.80
C LYS A 104 5.36 2.55 18.17
N PHE A 105 6.65 2.86 18.20
CA PHE A 105 7.34 3.29 19.42
C PHE A 105 7.26 4.82 19.56
N ILE A 106 6.67 5.29 20.65
CA ILE A 106 6.64 6.71 21.00
C ILE A 106 7.78 6.99 21.98
N PHE A 107 8.64 7.94 21.63
CA PHE A 107 9.80 8.33 22.43
C PHE A 107 9.55 9.64 23.17
N ASN A 108 10.00 9.74 24.41
CA ASN A 108 9.98 10.96 25.19
C ASN A 108 11.16 11.90 24.82
N ALA A 109 11.25 13.06 25.50
CA ALA A 109 12.32 14.04 25.26
C ALA A 109 13.73 13.48 25.48
N GLU A 110 13.89 12.51 26.39
CA GLU A 110 15.16 11.82 26.66
C GLU A 110 15.42 10.64 25.71
N ARG A 111 14.65 10.50 24.62
CA ARG A 111 14.72 9.39 23.63
C ARG A 111 14.51 8.00 24.25
N ARG A 112 13.78 7.91 25.35
CA ARG A 112 13.33 6.64 25.94
C ARG A 112 11.94 6.29 25.43
N ILE A 113 11.63 4.99 25.34
CA ILE A 113 10.29 4.53 24.96
C ILE A 113 9.34 4.96 26.07
N GLU A 114 8.41 5.85 25.73
CA GLU A 114 7.33 6.29 26.60
C GLU A 114 6.19 5.27 26.56
N ARG A 115 5.80 4.83 25.35
CA ARG A 115 4.78 3.81 25.12
C ARG A 115 4.90 3.19 23.73
N ILE A 116 4.25 2.03 23.58
CA ILE A 116 4.11 1.31 22.31
C ILE A 116 2.63 1.37 21.92
N GLU A 117 2.35 1.86 20.72
CA GLU A 117 1.00 1.93 20.17
C GLU A 117 0.88 0.97 18.99
N GLN A 118 -0.32 0.42 18.77
CA GLN A 118 -0.59 -0.33 17.54
C GLN A 118 -0.97 0.65 16.42
N THR A 119 -0.37 0.48 15.25
CA THR A 119 -0.74 1.26 14.07
C THR A 119 -2.06 0.74 13.52
N GLN A 120 -3.10 1.56 13.54
CA GLN A 120 -4.38 1.20 12.93
C GLN A 120 -4.34 1.47 11.43
N ARG A 121 -4.58 0.41 10.65
CA ARG A 121 -4.74 0.49 9.20
C ARG A 121 -6.16 0.94 8.88
N ASN A 122 -6.28 2.00 8.08
CA ASN A 122 -7.56 2.54 7.60
C ASN A 122 -7.56 2.64 6.07
N ASP A 123 -8.68 3.05 5.48
CA ASP A 123 -8.80 3.12 4.02
C ASP A 123 -7.78 4.05 3.35
N ALA A 124 -7.27 5.08 4.04
CA ALA A 124 -6.25 5.94 3.45
C ALA A 124 -4.93 5.18 3.21
N HIS A 125 -4.61 4.19 4.06
CA HIS A 125 -3.48 3.29 3.85
C HIS A 125 -3.77 2.33 2.68
N LYS A 126 -4.93 1.65 2.72
CA LYS A 126 -5.34 0.68 1.69
C LYS A 126 -5.42 1.31 0.30
N LEU A 127 -5.92 2.53 0.21
CA LEU A 127 -6.00 3.33 -1.02
C LEU A 127 -4.63 3.52 -1.66
N ILE A 128 -3.64 4.03 -0.91
CA ILE A 128 -2.32 4.29 -1.49
C ILE A 128 -1.61 2.98 -1.85
N GLU A 129 -1.82 1.91 -1.07
CA GLU A 129 -1.28 0.59 -1.35
C GLU A 129 -1.81 0.04 -2.70
N GLU A 130 -3.12 0.13 -2.96
CA GLU A 130 -3.70 -0.29 -4.24
C GLU A 130 -3.13 0.51 -5.42
N CYS A 131 -3.00 1.83 -5.26
CA CYS A 131 -2.39 2.68 -6.29
C CYS A 131 -0.94 2.26 -6.58
N MET A 132 -0.14 2.00 -5.54
CA MET A 132 1.25 1.55 -5.69
C MET A 132 1.37 0.16 -6.32
N ILE A 133 0.46 -0.77 -5.97
CA ILE A 133 0.42 -2.10 -6.57
C ILE A 133 0.11 -1.99 -8.07
N LEU A 134 -0.86 -1.18 -8.48
CA LEU A 134 -1.14 -0.94 -9.89
C LEU A 134 0.02 -0.27 -10.64
N ALA A 135 0.70 0.68 -10.01
CA ALA A 135 1.87 1.32 -10.60
C ALA A 135 3.00 0.30 -10.83
N ASN A 136 3.26 -0.59 -9.86
CA ASN A 136 4.25 -1.66 -9.99
C ASN A 136 3.88 -2.70 -11.06
N ILE A 137 2.60 -3.08 -11.16
CA ILE A 137 2.11 -3.95 -12.23
C ILE A 137 2.33 -3.29 -13.60
N SER A 138 2.07 -1.98 -13.71
CA SER A 138 2.28 -1.22 -14.94
C SER A 138 3.76 -1.16 -15.32
N ALA A 139 4.65 -0.94 -14.34
CA ALA A 139 6.09 -0.92 -14.56
C ALA A 139 6.62 -2.29 -15.00
N ALA A 140 6.18 -3.37 -14.35
CA ALA A 140 6.52 -4.74 -14.73
C ALA A 140 6.13 -5.03 -16.20
N ARG A 141 4.89 -4.69 -16.58
CA ARG A 141 4.40 -4.85 -17.96
C ARG A 141 5.16 -3.99 -18.96
N PHE A 142 5.54 -2.77 -18.57
CA PHE A 142 6.29 -1.85 -19.43
C PHE A 142 7.67 -2.42 -19.77
N VAL A 143 8.42 -2.87 -18.76
CA VAL A 143 9.78 -3.41 -18.95
C VAL A 143 9.73 -4.77 -19.66
N GLU A 144 8.78 -5.63 -19.33
CA GLU A 144 8.58 -6.92 -20.03
C GLU A 144 8.30 -6.71 -21.53
N LYS A 145 7.47 -5.73 -21.89
CA LYS A 145 7.20 -5.37 -23.28
C LYS A 145 8.44 -4.83 -24.00
N ALA A 146 9.28 -4.09 -23.30
CA ALA A 146 10.55 -3.59 -23.82
C ALA A 146 11.61 -4.70 -23.99
N LYS A 147 11.40 -5.88 -23.37
CA LYS A 147 12.37 -6.99 -23.32
C LYS A 147 13.71 -6.62 -22.69
N GLU A 148 13.69 -5.61 -21.82
CA GLU A 148 14.88 -5.17 -21.09
C GLU A 148 15.05 -6.00 -19.81
N PRO A 149 16.29 -6.29 -19.38
CA PRO A 149 16.54 -6.93 -18.10
C PRO A 149 15.96 -6.10 -16.95
N ALA A 150 15.15 -6.72 -16.10
CA ALA A 150 14.55 -6.09 -14.93
C ALA A 150 14.62 -6.97 -13.70
N LEU A 151 14.59 -6.33 -12.53
CA LEU A 151 14.43 -7.01 -11.25
C LEU A 151 12.94 -7.21 -10.97
N PHE A 152 12.54 -8.49 -10.84
CA PHE A 152 11.18 -8.87 -10.47
C PHE A 152 11.17 -9.47 -9.06
N ARG A 153 10.14 -9.14 -8.28
CA ARG A 153 9.85 -9.81 -7.00
C ARG A 153 8.87 -10.95 -7.27
N ILE A 154 9.36 -12.19 -7.17
CA ILE A 154 8.58 -13.39 -7.49
C ILE A 154 8.31 -14.16 -6.19
N HIS A 155 7.04 -14.40 -5.89
CA HIS A 155 6.61 -15.30 -4.83
C HIS A 155 6.19 -16.63 -5.47
N ARG A 156 6.88 -17.74 -5.14
CA ARG A 156 6.44 -19.07 -5.59
C ARG A 156 5.12 -19.42 -4.93
N GLN A 157 4.22 -20.06 -5.68
CA GLN A 157 3.05 -20.70 -5.08
C GLN A 157 3.52 -21.76 -4.08
N ALA A 158 2.78 -21.92 -2.98
CA ALA A 158 3.04 -22.99 -2.03
C ALA A 158 2.97 -24.33 -2.77
N GLU A 159 4.04 -25.12 -2.70
CA GLU A 159 4.01 -26.49 -3.20
C GLU A 159 2.98 -27.26 -2.37
N HIS A 160 2.03 -27.91 -3.04
CA HIS A 160 0.99 -28.72 -2.42
C HIS A 160 1.63 -29.94 -1.72
N ARG A 161 2.16 -29.77 -0.51
CA ARG A 161 2.40 -30.88 0.42
C ARG A 161 1.15 -31.02 1.28
N SER A 162 0.20 -31.79 0.76
CA SER A 162 -1.06 -32.18 1.41
C SER A 162 -0.90 -33.02 2.68
N ASP A 163 0.32 -33.33 3.10
CA ASP A 163 0.56 -34.38 4.11
C ASP A 163 0.69 -33.84 5.54
N TYR A 164 0.66 -32.51 5.76
CA TYR A 164 0.80 -31.91 7.09
C TYR A 164 -0.42 -31.11 7.58
N LEU A 165 -1.52 -31.09 6.82
CA LEU A 165 -2.74 -30.36 7.19
C LEU A 165 -3.93 -31.32 7.38
N PHE A 166 -3.85 -32.19 8.38
CA PHE A 166 -5.00 -32.93 8.92
C PHE A 166 -5.13 -32.65 10.44
N PRO A 167 -6.34 -32.77 11.00
CA PRO A 167 -6.94 -31.73 11.83
C PRO A 167 -6.61 -31.88 13.31
N PHE A 168 -6.40 -30.74 13.98
CA PHE A 168 -6.45 -30.64 15.42
C PHE A 168 -7.92 -30.69 15.88
N SER A 169 -8.60 -31.82 15.67
CA SER A 169 -9.90 -32.09 16.28
C SER A 169 -10.15 -33.59 16.42
N ALA A 170 -9.85 -34.14 17.59
CA ALA A 170 -10.66 -35.14 18.29
C ALA A 170 -9.91 -35.57 19.56
N GLY A 171 -10.57 -35.44 20.72
CA GLY A 171 -10.07 -35.99 21.97
C GLY A 171 -10.05 -37.52 21.95
N GLY A 172 -9.27 -38.11 22.86
CA GLY A 172 -9.30 -39.54 23.10
C GLY A 172 -8.05 -40.01 23.83
N ALA A 173 -8.25 -40.46 25.06
CA ALA A 173 -7.25 -41.10 25.92
C ALA A 173 -6.58 -42.32 25.25
N GLY A 174 -5.35 -42.63 25.64
CA GLY A 174 -4.75 -43.93 25.31
C GLY A 174 -3.24 -43.96 25.46
N ALA A 175 -2.78 -44.64 26.50
CA ALA A 175 -1.39 -44.95 26.80
C ALA A 175 -0.71 -45.84 25.75
N GLY A 176 0.63 -45.87 25.76
CA GLY A 176 1.37 -47.11 25.50
C GLY A 176 2.48 -47.07 24.45
N ALA A 177 3.71 -47.01 24.96
CA ALA A 177 4.85 -47.88 24.63
C ALA A 177 5.44 -47.98 23.20
N ALA A 178 6.75 -47.69 23.17
CA ALA A 178 7.85 -48.50 22.61
C ALA A 178 8.13 -48.52 21.09
N GLY A 179 9.39 -48.18 20.77
CA GLY A 179 10.26 -49.12 20.07
C GLY A 179 10.77 -48.71 18.69
N TRP A 180 12.06 -48.34 18.66
CA TRP A 180 13.00 -48.23 17.53
C TRP A 180 12.85 -47.05 16.57
#